data_AF-A0AA35K6T1-F1
#
_entry.id   AF-A0AA35K6T1-F1
#
_cell.length_a   1.000
_cell.length_b   1.000
_cell.length_c   1.000
_cell.angle_alpha   90.00
_cell.angle_beta   90.00
_cell.angle_gamma   90.00
#
_symmetry.space_group_name_H-M   'P 1'
#
loop_
_entity.id
_entity.type
_entity.pdbx_description
1 polymer ?
#
loop_
_entity_poly.entity_id
_entity_poly.type
_entity_poly.pdbx_seq_one_letter_code
_entity_poly.pdbx_strand_id
1 'polypeptide(L)'
;MVGILNFMAYTLDGVDGKQARRTQSSTPLGELFDHGLDSWACMFFVVTVYSTFGRGPNGVSVFVLYILLWVVLFSFILSHWEKYNTGVLFLPWGYDISQVTISIVYIVTSIVGVEAWYNPFLFNFLYRDLFTAMIFGCALTVTLPMSLLNYYKAYRSNTLKHHSFYEAMLPFLSPVLLFILCTIWIFHSPTQILETQPRLFYFMVGTAFANISCRLIVCQMSSTRCQPLNWLLFPLALVIFVVLTGVLPESETFLLYLLTTFITMAHIHYGVGVVSQLSKHFNIRPFSLRKPSSD
;
A
#
# COMPACT_ATOMS: atom_id res chain seq x y z
N MET A 1 15.95 -17.46 5.05
CA MET A 1 16.38 -16.10 4.64
C MET A 1 15.21 -15.10 4.66
N VAL A 2 14.16 -15.30 3.84
CA VAL A 2 13.03 -14.34 3.71
C VAL A 2 12.39 -13.96 5.06
N GLY A 3 12.07 -14.92 5.92
CA GLY A 3 11.47 -14.63 7.23
C GLY A 3 12.35 -13.78 8.16
N ILE A 4 13.67 -13.99 8.12
CA ILE A 4 14.64 -13.19 8.89
C ILE A 4 14.70 -11.76 8.33
N LEU A 5 14.76 -11.62 7.00
CA LEU A 5 14.78 -10.31 6.35
C LEU A 5 13.49 -9.53 6.57
N ASN A 6 12.32 -10.19 6.51
CA ASN A 6 11.04 -9.55 6.80
C ASN A 6 10.96 -9.07 8.25
N PHE A 7 11.32 -9.93 9.20
CA PHE A 7 11.34 -9.56 10.62
C PHE A 7 12.32 -8.41 10.90
N MET A 8 13.50 -8.45 10.27
CA MET A 8 14.50 -7.38 10.38
C MET A 8 13.99 -6.07 9.78
N ALA A 9 13.41 -6.10 8.58
CA ALA A 9 12.84 -4.92 7.93
C ALA A 9 11.76 -4.28 8.81
N TYR A 10 10.79 -5.07 9.27
CA TYR A 10 9.74 -4.61 10.19
C TYR A 10 10.30 -4.07 11.52
N THR A 11 11.32 -4.72 12.08
CA THR A 11 11.96 -4.24 13.31
C THR A 11 12.69 -2.92 13.09
N LEU A 12 13.42 -2.78 11.97
CA LEU A 12 14.17 -1.57 11.63
C LEU A 12 13.26 -0.39 11.32
N ASP A 13 12.12 -0.66 10.69
CA ASP A 13 11.03 0.28 10.49
C ASP A 13 10.51 0.78 11.85
N GLY A 14 10.02 -0.10 12.73
CA GLY A 14 9.46 0.29 14.03
C GLY A 14 10.43 0.93 15.05
N VAL A 15 11.74 0.99 14.79
CA VAL A 15 12.72 1.69 15.65
C VAL A 15 13.05 3.10 15.17
N ASP A 16 12.73 3.48 13.94
CA ASP A 16 13.16 4.75 13.36
C ASP A 16 12.56 5.96 14.10
N GLY A 17 11.26 5.95 14.41
CA GLY A 17 10.57 7.00 15.14
C GLY A 17 10.95 7.03 16.61
N LYS A 18 11.28 5.87 17.20
CA LYS A 18 11.83 5.79 18.57
C LYS A 18 13.20 6.47 18.62
N GLN A 19 14.04 6.20 17.63
CA GLN A 19 15.36 6.81 17.52
C GLN A 19 15.26 8.32 17.22
N ALA A 20 14.34 8.74 16.36
CA ALA A 20 14.09 10.14 16.06
C ALA A 20 13.66 10.92 17.32
N ARG A 21 12.74 10.38 18.13
CA ARG A 21 12.33 10.97 19.41
C ARG A 21 13.48 11.02 20.42
N ARG A 22 14.26 9.94 20.54
CA ARG A 22 15.41 9.87 21.46
C ARG A 22 16.47 10.92 21.13
N THR A 23 16.70 11.16 19.83
CA THR A 23 17.71 12.11 19.34
C THR A 23 17.16 13.52 19.08
N GLN A 24 15.87 13.76 19.39
CA GLN A 24 15.19 15.04 19.12
C GLN A 24 15.29 15.47 17.65
N SER A 25 15.18 14.51 16.73
CA SER A 25 15.35 14.69 15.28
C SER A 25 14.09 14.37 14.46
N SER A 26 12.93 14.25 15.12
CA SER A 26 11.64 14.06 14.44
C SER A 26 11.33 15.21 13.48
N THR A 27 11.00 14.90 12.23
CA THR A 27 10.67 15.89 11.19
C THR A 27 9.54 15.41 10.30
N PRO A 28 8.84 16.33 9.60
CA PRO A 28 7.94 15.96 8.53
C PRO A 28 8.63 15.10 7.46
N LEU A 29 9.88 15.37 7.11
CA LEU A 29 10.58 14.53 6.15
C LEU A 29 10.66 13.06 6.60
N GLY A 30 10.95 12.81 7.88
CA GLY A 30 11.01 11.46 8.45
C GLY A 30 9.66 10.75 8.35
N GLU A 31 8.58 11.41 8.76
CA GLU A 31 7.21 10.86 8.69
C GLU A 31 6.74 10.58 7.25
N LEU A 32 7.12 11.42 6.27
CA LEU A 32 6.85 11.13 4.86
C LEU A 32 7.64 9.91 4.38
N PHE A 33 8.88 9.76 4.82
CA PHE A 33 9.75 8.69 4.36
C PHE A 33 9.30 7.32 4.89
N ASP A 34 9.00 7.25 6.19
CA ASP A 34 8.40 6.10 6.88
C ASP A 34 7.11 5.64 6.17
N HIS A 35 6.04 6.44 6.29
CA HIS A 35 4.73 6.05 5.76
C HIS A 35 4.69 6.00 4.22
N GLY A 36 5.52 6.79 3.53
CA GLY A 36 5.64 6.75 2.09
C GLY A 36 6.20 5.42 1.60
N LEU A 37 7.25 4.90 2.23
CA LEU A 37 7.82 3.60 1.92
C LEU A 37 6.89 2.45 2.34
N ASP A 38 6.21 2.56 3.48
CA ASP A 38 5.19 1.60 3.90
C ASP A 38 4.10 1.42 2.86
N SER A 39 3.63 2.53 2.28
CA SER A 39 2.59 2.51 1.25
C SER A 39 3.01 1.72 0.01
N TRP A 40 4.30 1.71 -0.32
CA TRP A 40 4.86 0.93 -1.43
C TRP A 40 5.15 -0.52 -1.02
N ALA A 41 5.63 -0.74 0.20
CA ALA A 41 5.91 -2.04 0.79
C ALA A 41 4.66 -2.93 0.88
N CYS A 42 3.48 -2.33 1.08
CA CYS A 42 2.18 -3.03 1.12
C CYS A 42 1.97 -4.02 -0.04
N MET A 43 2.37 -3.66 -1.26
CA MET A 43 2.26 -4.54 -2.41
C MET A 43 3.21 -5.73 -2.34
N PHE A 44 4.44 -5.52 -1.88
CA PHE A 44 5.41 -6.60 -1.73
C PHE A 44 4.95 -7.63 -0.71
N PHE A 45 4.34 -7.21 0.41
CA PHE A 45 3.79 -8.14 1.40
C PHE A 45 2.77 -9.11 0.78
N VAL A 46 1.85 -8.60 -0.04
CA VAL A 46 0.83 -9.43 -0.69
C VAL A 46 1.48 -10.41 -1.68
N VAL A 47 2.42 -9.95 -2.50
CA VAL A 47 3.11 -10.77 -3.51
C VAL A 47 4.03 -11.83 -2.86
N THR A 48 4.64 -11.53 -1.72
CA THR A 48 5.49 -12.50 -1.02
C THR A 48 4.65 -13.56 -0.30
N VAL A 49 3.48 -13.22 0.27
CA VAL A 49 2.53 -14.23 0.80
C VAL A 49 2.09 -15.18 -0.31
N TYR A 50 1.75 -14.64 -1.48
CA TYR A 50 1.37 -15.44 -2.63
C TYR A 50 2.42 -16.47 -3.04
N SER A 51 3.70 -16.11 -2.93
CA SER A 51 4.80 -17.02 -3.26
C SER A 51 4.87 -18.23 -2.32
N THR A 52 4.31 -18.14 -1.11
CA THR A 52 4.19 -19.27 -0.17
C THR A 52 3.08 -20.23 -0.60
N PHE A 53 1.92 -19.71 -1.04
CA PHE A 53 0.76 -20.54 -1.37
C PHE A 53 0.70 -20.99 -2.84
N GLY A 54 1.43 -20.34 -3.75
CA GLY A 54 1.53 -20.74 -5.15
C GLY A 54 0.21 -20.68 -5.94
N ARG A 55 0.25 -21.19 -7.18
CA ARG A 55 -0.85 -21.19 -8.18
C ARG A 55 -1.47 -22.56 -8.44
N GLY A 56 -1.05 -23.59 -7.70
CA GLY A 56 -1.55 -24.95 -7.92
C GLY A 56 -3.04 -25.10 -7.55
N PRO A 57 -3.63 -26.29 -7.72
CA PRO A 57 -5.02 -26.57 -7.34
C PRO A 57 -5.35 -26.19 -5.88
N ASN A 58 -4.37 -26.38 -4.99
CA ASN A 58 -4.46 -26.03 -3.56
C ASN A 58 -3.84 -24.66 -3.22
N GLY A 59 -3.46 -23.86 -4.23
CA GLY A 59 -2.89 -22.52 -4.08
C GLY A 59 -3.91 -21.38 -4.21
N VAL A 60 -3.46 -20.14 -4.33
CA VAL A 60 -4.35 -18.96 -4.43
C VAL A 60 -4.45 -18.53 -5.89
N SER A 61 -5.65 -18.26 -6.39
CA SER A 61 -5.81 -17.71 -7.75
C SER A 61 -5.26 -16.28 -7.81
N VAL A 62 -4.80 -15.86 -8.99
CA VAL A 62 -4.33 -14.47 -9.17
C VAL A 62 -5.45 -13.48 -8.87
N PHE A 63 -6.70 -13.79 -9.24
CA PHE A 63 -7.82 -12.91 -8.94
C PHE A 63 -8.06 -12.77 -7.43
N VAL A 64 -8.01 -13.85 -6.64
CA VAL A 64 -8.13 -13.74 -5.18
C VAL A 64 -7.00 -12.88 -4.61
N LEU A 65 -5.77 -13.04 -5.11
CA LEU A 65 -4.66 -12.20 -4.68
C LEU A 65 -4.86 -10.72 -5.02
N TYR A 66 -5.42 -10.42 -6.20
CA TYR A 66 -5.78 -9.06 -6.58
C TYR A 66 -6.77 -8.43 -5.58
N ILE A 67 -7.78 -9.18 -5.13
CA ILE A 67 -8.72 -8.70 -4.11
C ILE A 67 -8.02 -8.55 -2.75
N LEU A 68 -7.12 -9.46 -2.37
CA LEU A 68 -6.33 -9.30 -1.15
C LEU A 68 -5.44 -8.05 -1.20
N LEU A 69 -4.87 -7.72 -2.36
CA LEU A 69 -4.13 -6.48 -2.57
C LEU A 69 -5.04 -5.27 -2.31
N TRP A 70 -6.27 -5.27 -2.83
CA TRP A 70 -7.24 -4.21 -2.54
C TRP A 70 -7.51 -4.05 -1.06
N VAL A 71 -7.73 -5.15 -0.34
CA VAL A 71 -8.03 -5.11 1.10
C VAL A 71 -6.87 -4.52 1.88
N VAL A 72 -5.63 -4.93 1.57
CA VAL A 72 -4.43 -4.40 2.25
C VAL A 72 -4.22 -2.92 1.93
N LEU A 73 -4.28 -2.53 0.66
CA LEU A 73 -4.12 -1.13 0.25
C LEU A 73 -5.27 -0.25 0.78
N PHE A 74 -6.51 -0.76 0.80
CA PHE A 74 -7.65 -0.06 1.43
C PHE A 74 -7.42 0.14 2.93
N SER A 75 -6.96 -0.89 3.63
CA SER A 75 -6.64 -0.82 5.05
C SER A 75 -5.56 0.23 5.34
N PHE A 76 -4.54 0.33 4.47
CA PHE A 76 -3.53 1.37 4.55
C PHE A 76 -4.11 2.78 4.34
N ILE A 77 -4.85 3.01 3.25
CA ILE A 77 -5.39 4.37 3.01
C ILE A 77 -6.44 4.76 4.05
N LEU A 78 -7.11 3.81 4.68
CA LEU A 78 -8.11 4.09 5.70
C LEU A 78 -7.52 4.76 6.95
N SER A 79 -6.33 4.35 7.40
CA SER A 79 -5.64 5.02 8.52
C SER A 79 -5.24 6.45 8.16
N HIS A 80 -4.83 6.68 6.91
CA HIS A 80 -4.56 8.02 6.41
C HIS A 80 -5.86 8.82 6.21
N TRP A 81 -6.95 8.23 5.74
CA TRP A 81 -8.24 8.89 5.70
C TRP A 81 -8.67 9.37 7.10
N GLU A 82 -8.47 8.52 8.12
CA GLU A 82 -8.71 8.89 9.51
C GLU A 82 -7.86 10.11 9.90
N LYS A 83 -6.54 10.05 9.69
CA LYS A 83 -5.62 11.16 10.00
C LYS A 83 -5.98 12.45 9.26
N TYR A 84 -6.39 12.36 8.00
CA TYR A 84 -6.80 13.53 7.21
C TYR A 84 -7.98 14.26 7.88
N ASN A 85 -8.92 13.50 8.45
CA ASN A 85 -10.12 14.03 9.07
C ASN A 85 -9.95 14.41 10.55
N THR A 86 -9.17 13.65 11.31
CA THR A 86 -9.03 13.80 12.77
C THR A 86 -7.75 14.51 13.18
N GLY A 87 -6.73 14.56 12.30
CA GLY A 87 -5.39 15.06 12.60
C GLY A 87 -4.47 14.06 13.31
N VAL A 88 -4.98 12.90 13.72
CA VAL A 88 -4.20 11.88 14.45
C VAL A 88 -4.14 10.61 13.62
N LEU A 89 -2.93 10.08 13.43
CA LEU A 89 -2.75 8.77 12.82
C LEU A 89 -2.84 7.70 13.90
N PHE A 90 -3.92 6.94 13.89
CA PHE A 90 -4.03 5.74 14.71
C PHE A 90 -3.61 4.53 13.88
N LEU A 91 -2.60 3.81 14.35
CA LEU A 91 -2.17 2.54 13.75
C LEU A 91 -2.66 1.39 14.64
N PRO A 92 -3.62 0.57 14.16
CA PRO A 92 -4.06 -0.60 14.89
C PRO A 92 -2.93 -1.63 15.02
N TRP A 93 -2.90 -2.36 16.13
CA TRP A 93 -1.93 -3.45 16.40
C TRP A 93 -2.02 -4.59 15.39
N GLY A 94 -3.08 -4.62 14.56
CA GLY A 94 -3.28 -5.63 13.51
C GLY A 94 -2.13 -5.66 12.49
N TYR A 95 -1.52 -4.50 12.18
CA TYR A 95 -0.36 -4.45 11.30
C TYR A 95 0.83 -5.19 11.92
N ASP A 96 1.18 -4.85 13.16
CA ASP A 96 2.29 -5.47 13.90
C ASP A 96 2.13 -6.99 14.02
N ILE A 97 0.92 -7.44 14.38
CA ILE A 97 0.59 -8.86 14.46
C ILE A 97 0.78 -9.51 13.09
N SER A 98 0.30 -8.89 12.01
CA SER A 98 0.45 -9.44 10.66
C SER A 98 1.92 -9.62 10.25
N GLN A 99 2.79 -8.66 10.60
CA GLN A 99 4.24 -8.70 10.28
C GLN A 99 5.00 -9.76 11.08
N VAL A 100 4.64 -9.96 12.35
CA VAL A 100 5.20 -11.05 13.14
C VAL A 100 4.71 -12.41 12.63
N THR A 101 3.40 -12.54 12.39
CA THR A 101 2.79 -13.78 11.89
C THR A 101 3.40 -14.20 10.55
N ILE A 102 3.52 -13.29 9.59
CA ILE A 102 4.09 -13.61 8.27
C ILE A 102 5.57 -13.99 8.35
N SER A 103 6.33 -13.36 9.25
CA SER A 103 7.73 -13.71 9.49
C SER A 103 7.87 -15.13 10.03
N ILE A 104 7.02 -15.52 10.99
CA ILE A 104 6.96 -16.88 11.52
C ILE A 104 6.60 -17.87 10.41
N VAL A 105 5.59 -17.56 9.60
CA VAL A 105 5.18 -18.39 8.45
C VAL A 105 6.35 -18.64 7.52
N TYR A 106 7.13 -17.62 7.16
CA TYR A 106 8.31 -17.80 6.31
C TYR A 106 9.41 -18.64 6.95
N ILE A 107 9.64 -18.50 8.26
CA ILE A 107 10.62 -19.34 8.99
C ILE A 107 10.15 -20.79 8.99
N VAL A 108 8.89 -21.06 9.35
CA VAL A 108 8.30 -22.40 9.33
C VAL A 108 8.38 -23.00 7.93
N THR A 109 7.98 -22.24 6.90
CA THR A 109 8.06 -22.65 5.48
C THR A 109 9.46 -23.09 5.09
N SER A 110 10.50 -22.42 5.60
CA SER A 110 11.89 -22.78 5.29
C SER A 110 12.34 -24.12 5.89
N ILE A 111 11.65 -24.60 6.93
CA ILE A 111 11.94 -25.88 7.60
C ILE A 111 11.09 -27.00 6.99
N VAL A 112 9.79 -26.79 6.82
CA VAL A 112 8.84 -27.83 6.39
C VAL A 112 8.61 -27.91 4.89
N GLY A 113 9.05 -26.89 4.14
CA GLY A 113 8.78 -26.75 2.71
C GLY A 113 7.42 -26.10 2.40
N VAL A 114 7.26 -25.57 1.18
CA VAL A 114 6.01 -24.92 0.74
C VAL A 114 4.84 -25.89 0.62
N GLU A 115 5.12 -27.16 0.32
CA GLU A 115 4.12 -28.21 0.15
C GLU A 115 3.27 -28.45 1.41
N ALA A 116 3.80 -28.13 2.60
CA ALA A 116 3.07 -28.23 3.86
C ALA A 116 1.79 -27.35 3.86
N TRP A 117 1.83 -26.20 3.18
CA TRP A 117 0.71 -25.26 3.12
C TRP A 117 -0.41 -25.70 2.18
N TYR A 118 -0.16 -26.71 1.32
CA TYR A 118 -1.13 -27.26 0.39
C TYR A 118 -1.97 -28.37 1.00
N ASN A 119 -1.61 -28.83 2.20
CA ASN A 119 -2.36 -29.81 2.96
C ASN A 119 -3.48 -29.13 3.77
N PRO A 120 -4.61 -29.82 3.98
CA PRO A 120 -5.65 -29.32 4.86
C PRO A 120 -5.17 -29.30 6.31
N PHE A 121 -5.54 -28.27 7.06
CA PHE A 121 -5.17 -28.12 8.46
C PHE A 121 -6.26 -28.61 9.42
N LEU A 122 -7.53 -28.52 9.02
CA LEU A 122 -8.68 -28.98 9.81
C LEU A 122 -9.92 -29.16 8.93
N PHE A 123 -10.64 -30.29 9.05
CA PHE A 123 -11.91 -30.55 8.33
C PHE A 123 -11.88 -30.19 6.82
N ASN A 124 -10.78 -30.49 6.12
CA ASN A 124 -10.51 -30.14 4.72
C ASN A 124 -10.33 -28.64 4.40
N PHE A 125 -10.31 -27.75 5.39
CA PHE A 125 -9.90 -26.36 5.20
C PHE A 125 -8.40 -26.27 4.92
N LEU A 126 -8.03 -25.49 3.90
CA LEU A 126 -6.64 -25.25 3.53
C LEU A 126 -6.12 -23.99 4.25
N TYR A 127 -4.80 -23.95 4.45
CA TYR A 127 -4.15 -22.79 5.06
C TYR A 127 -4.40 -21.50 4.26
N ARG A 128 -4.50 -21.58 2.92
CA ARG A 128 -4.83 -20.42 2.08
C ARG A 128 -6.17 -19.77 2.46
N ASP A 129 -7.15 -20.58 2.84
CA ASP A 129 -8.51 -20.12 3.13
C ASP A 129 -8.51 -19.43 4.51
N LEU A 130 -7.76 -20.00 5.46
CA LEU A 130 -7.52 -19.37 6.77
C LEU A 130 -6.84 -18.00 6.62
N PHE A 131 -5.78 -17.90 5.80
CA PHE A 131 -5.09 -16.62 5.57
C PHE A 131 -5.98 -15.60 4.89
N THR A 132 -6.74 -16.02 3.89
CA THR A 132 -7.72 -15.16 3.20
C THR A 132 -8.76 -14.65 4.20
N ALA A 133 -9.37 -15.54 4.97
CA ALA A 133 -10.35 -15.19 6.00
C ALA A 133 -9.77 -14.28 7.08
N MET A 134 -8.52 -14.48 7.49
CA MET A 134 -7.83 -13.63 8.47
C MET A 134 -7.64 -12.21 7.94
N ILE A 135 -7.21 -12.04 6.68
CA ILE A 135 -7.00 -10.71 6.08
C ILE A 135 -8.34 -9.95 5.97
N PHE A 136 -9.37 -10.57 5.41
CA PHE A 136 -10.70 -9.97 5.33
C PHE A 136 -11.31 -9.71 6.71
N GLY A 137 -11.18 -10.69 7.62
CA GLY A 137 -11.68 -10.60 8.99
C GLY A 137 -11.04 -9.43 9.73
N CYS A 138 -9.72 -9.28 9.67
CA CYS A 138 -9.02 -8.15 10.30
C CYS A 138 -9.44 -6.80 9.69
N ALA A 139 -9.57 -6.72 8.36
CA ALA A 139 -10.01 -5.50 7.70
C ALA A 139 -11.43 -5.08 8.16
N LEU A 140 -12.38 -6.02 8.21
CA LEU A 140 -13.79 -5.76 8.49
C LEU A 140 -14.13 -5.64 9.97
N THR A 141 -13.40 -6.33 10.86
CA THR A 141 -13.71 -6.36 12.29
C THR A 141 -12.80 -5.48 13.14
N VAL A 142 -11.59 -5.19 12.68
CA VAL A 142 -10.61 -4.38 13.42
C VAL A 142 -10.39 -3.05 12.71
N THR A 143 -9.84 -3.08 11.49
CA THR A 143 -9.33 -1.87 10.83
C THR A 143 -10.45 -0.88 10.51
N LEU A 144 -11.49 -1.34 9.80
CA LEU A 144 -12.60 -0.48 9.40
C LEU A 144 -13.43 0.04 10.59
N PRO A 145 -13.90 -0.81 11.52
CA PRO A 145 -14.66 -0.33 12.66
C PRO A 145 -13.86 0.64 13.53
N MET A 146 -12.57 0.40 13.76
CA MET A 146 -11.74 1.27 14.59
C MET A 146 -11.62 2.68 13.99
N SER A 147 -11.32 2.79 12.69
CA SER A 147 -11.23 4.10 12.03
C SER A 147 -12.57 4.83 11.97
N LEU A 148 -13.68 4.11 11.74
CA LEU A 148 -15.02 4.70 11.80
C LEU A 148 -15.38 5.18 13.20
N LEU A 149 -15.03 4.42 14.25
CA LEU A 149 -15.26 4.81 15.64
C LEU A 149 -14.45 6.05 16.02
N ASN A 150 -13.18 6.13 15.58
CA ASN A 150 -12.34 7.29 15.83
C ASN A 150 -12.84 8.54 15.10
N TYR A 151 -13.26 8.39 13.83
CA TYR A 151 -13.91 9.45 13.09
C TYR A 151 -15.20 9.92 13.78
N TYR A 152 -16.06 8.99 14.22
CA TYR A 152 -17.30 9.31 14.92
C TYR A 152 -17.07 10.01 16.27
N LYS A 153 -16.05 9.58 17.01
CA LYS A 153 -15.63 10.28 18.25
C LYS A 153 -15.21 11.71 17.95
N ALA A 154 -14.36 11.93 16.93
CA ALA A 154 -13.92 13.25 16.51
C ALA A 154 -15.08 14.13 16.01
N TYR A 155 -16.06 13.53 15.33
CA TYR A 155 -17.31 14.18 14.93
C TYR A 155 -18.10 14.65 16.15
N ARG A 156 -18.35 13.78 17.13
CA ARG A 156 -19.07 14.14 18.36
C ARG A 156 -18.35 15.23 19.17
N SER A 157 -17.02 15.19 19.23
CA SER A 157 -16.23 16.18 19.94
C SER A 157 -16.05 17.49 19.17
N ASN A 158 -16.59 17.62 17.95
CA ASN A 158 -16.39 18.77 17.06
C ASN A 158 -14.89 19.08 16.81
N THR A 159 -14.06 18.05 16.73
CA THR A 159 -12.61 18.16 16.49
C THR A 159 -12.20 17.73 15.08
N LEU A 160 -13.16 17.50 14.18
CA LEU A 160 -12.85 17.21 12.77
C LEU A 160 -12.22 18.41 12.08
N LYS A 161 -11.23 18.15 11.22
CA LYS A 161 -10.61 19.15 10.35
C LYS A 161 -11.53 19.60 9.21
N HIS A 162 -12.43 18.71 8.77
CA HIS A 162 -13.30 18.91 7.62
C HIS A 162 -14.76 18.62 8.00
N HIS A 163 -15.65 19.59 7.77
CA HIS A 163 -17.08 19.47 8.10
C HIS A 163 -17.95 19.01 6.93
N SER A 164 -17.47 19.18 5.69
CA SER A 164 -18.18 18.69 4.50
C SER A 164 -17.86 17.23 4.25
N PHE A 165 -18.89 16.42 4.00
CA PHE A 165 -18.73 15.01 3.63
C PHE A 165 -17.87 14.84 2.38
N TYR A 166 -18.00 15.74 1.39
CA TYR A 166 -17.19 15.72 0.18
C TYR A 166 -15.70 15.88 0.48
N GLU A 167 -15.34 16.86 1.33
CA GLU A 167 -13.95 17.08 1.72
C GLU A 167 -13.42 15.90 2.54
N ALA A 168 -14.23 15.35 3.44
CA ALA A 168 -13.85 14.21 4.26
C ALA A 168 -13.56 12.94 3.44
N MET A 169 -14.28 12.73 2.33
CA MET A 169 -14.13 11.55 1.45
C MET A 169 -13.10 11.73 0.33
N LEU A 170 -12.55 12.94 0.16
CA LEU A 170 -11.61 13.26 -0.91
C LEU A 170 -10.40 12.31 -0.99
N PRO A 171 -9.81 11.82 0.12
CA PRO A 171 -8.72 10.85 0.09
C PRO A 171 -9.03 9.54 -0.63
N PHE A 172 -10.30 9.14 -0.73
CA PHE A 172 -10.70 7.89 -1.37
C PHE A 172 -10.91 8.00 -2.88
N LEU A 173 -11.06 9.21 -3.43
CA LEU A 173 -11.42 9.37 -4.84
C LEU A 173 -10.39 8.74 -5.79
N SER A 174 -9.12 9.11 -5.64
CA SER A 174 -8.04 8.58 -6.49
C SER A 174 -7.80 7.07 -6.32
N PRO A 175 -7.70 6.51 -5.10
CA PRO A 175 -7.54 5.07 -4.90
C PRO A 175 -8.72 4.24 -5.43
N VAL A 176 -9.96 4.69 -5.20
CA VAL A 176 -11.15 3.99 -5.71
C VAL A 176 -11.18 4.02 -7.24
N LEU A 177 -10.81 5.15 -7.86
CA LEU A 177 -10.73 5.25 -9.32
C LEU A 177 -9.62 4.35 -9.89
N LEU A 178 -8.44 4.31 -9.26
CA LEU A 178 -7.36 3.38 -9.62
C LEU A 178 -7.87 1.93 -9.65
N PHE A 179 -8.53 1.53 -8.58
CA PHE A 179 -9.12 0.21 -8.41
C PHE A 179 -10.18 -0.10 -9.48
N ILE A 180 -11.14 0.79 -9.71
CA ILE A 180 -12.14 0.62 -10.78
C ILE A 180 -11.47 0.46 -12.15
N LEU A 181 -10.53 1.33 -12.49
CA LEU A 181 -9.80 1.29 -13.77
C LEU A 181 -9.05 -0.03 -13.95
N CYS A 182 -8.29 -0.48 -12.95
CA CYS A 182 -7.56 -1.74 -13.00
C CYS A 182 -8.50 -2.95 -13.12
N THR A 183 -9.65 -2.93 -12.45
CA THR A 183 -10.66 -3.99 -12.57
C THR A 183 -11.29 -4.03 -13.96
N ILE A 184 -11.60 -2.87 -14.55
CA ILE A 184 -12.06 -2.77 -15.94
C ILE A 184 -11.01 -3.38 -16.87
N TRP A 185 -9.73 -3.05 -16.68
CA TRP A 185 -8.66 -3.63 -17.47
C TRP A 185 -8.65 -5.16 -17.36
N ILE A 186 -8.67 -5.71 -16.14
CA ILE A 186 -8.66 -7.16 -15.92
C ILE A 186 -9.80 -7.87 -16.65
N PHE A 187 -11.03 -7.35 -16.56
CA PHE A 187 -12.20 -7.99 -17.17
C PHE A 187 -12.29 -7.83 -18.68
N HIS A 188 -11.71 -6.78 -19.24
CA HIS A 188 -11.70 -6.52 -20.68
C HIS A 188 -10.37 -6.87 -21.37
N SER A 189 -9.44 -7.49 -20.63
CA SER A 189 -8.12 -7.84 -21.13
C SER A 189 -8.20 -8.98 -22.17
N PRO A 190 -7.84 -8.75 -23.45
CA PRO A 190 -7.82 -9.81 -24.45
C PRO A 190 -6.74 -10.87 -24.15
N THR A 191 -5.61 -10.51 -23.55
CA THR A 191 -4.52 -11.46 -23.26
C THR A 191 -4.57 -12.05 -21.85
N GLN A 192 -5.68 -11.84 -21.11
CA GLN A 192 -5.80 -12.22 -19.70
C GLN A 192 -4.58 -11.73 -18.89
N ILE A 193 -4.32 -10.42 -18.94
CA ILE A 193 -3.07 -9.78 -18.45
C ILE A 193 -2.74 -10.13 -16.99
N LEU A 194 -3.77 -10.32 -16.16
CA LEU A 194 -3.60 -10.71 -14.77
C LEU A 194 -3.06 -12.14 -14.62
N GLU A 195 -3.45 -13.06 -15.50
CA GLU A 195 -2.98 -14.44 -15.49
C GLU A 195 -1.56 -14.55 -16.09
N THR A 196 -1.28 -13.78 -17.13
CA THR A 196 0.00 -13.80 -17.87
C THR A 196 1.10 -13.01 -17.16
N GLN A 197 0.81 -11.82 -16.63
CA GLN A 197 1.78 -10.93 -15.98
C GLN A 197 1.35 -10.44 -14.58
N PRO A 198 0.95 -11.35 -13.65
CA PRO A 198 0.39 -10.96 -12.34
C PRO A 198 1.33 -10.07 -11.53
N ARG A 199 2.61 -10.44 -11.44
CA ARG A 199 3.60 -9.73 -10.60
C ARG A 199 3.78 -8.28 -11.06
N LEU A 200 3.90 -8.08 -12.36
CA LEU A 200 4.07 -6.76 -12.95
C LEU A 200 2.81 -5.92 -12.76
N PHE A 201 1.63 -6.53 -12.96
CA PHE A 201 0.35 -5.86 -12.75
C PHE A 201 0.19 -5.40 -11.30
N TYR A 202 0.44 -6.27 -10.31
CA TYR A 202 0.39 -5.88 -8.89
C TYR A 202 1.40 -4.79 -8.54
N PHE A 203 2.62 -4.90 -9.06
CA PHE A 203 3.65 -3.89 -8.86
C PHE A 203 3.22 -2.51 -9.39
N MET A 204 2.59 -2.47 -10.57
CA MET A 204 2.03 -1.27 -11.17
C MET A 204 0.90 -0.67 -10.31
N VAL A 205 -0.07 -1.48 -9.88
CA VAL A 205 -1.16 -1.03 -8.97
C VAL A 205 -0.60 -0.48 -7.66
N GLY A 206 0.31 -1.24 -7.03
CA GLY A 206 0.93 -0.85 -5.76
C GLY A 206 1.75 0.44 -5.86
N THR A 207 2.50 0.62 -6.95
CA THR A 207 3.30 1.83 -7.18
C THR A 207 2.42 3.05 -7.46
N ALA A 208 1.35 2.89 -8.25
CA ALA A 208 0.38 3.96 -8.48
C ALA A 208 -0.32 4.38 -7.18
N PHE A 209 -0.74 3.39 -6.37
CA PHE A 209 -1.32 3.62 -5.06
C PHE A 209 -0.33 4.32 -4.11
N ALA A 210 0.92 3.87 -4.04
CA ALA A 210 1.94 4.50 -3.21
C ALA A 210 2.17 5.97 -3.59
N ASN A 211 2.13 6.31 -4.88
CA ASN A 211 2.20 7.71 -5.32
C ASN A 211 1.00 8.54 -4.80
N ILE A 212 -0.22 7.98 -4.86
CA ILE A 212 -1.43 8.61 -4.32
C ILE A 212 -1.28 8.83 -2.81
N SER A 213 -0.86 7.80 -2.09
CA SER A 213 -0.64 7.84 -0.63
C SER A 213 0.41 8.86 -0.22
N CYS A 214 1.58 8.91 -0.88
CA CYS A 214 2.60 9.90 -0.58
C CYS A 214 2.11 11.35 -0.76
N ARG A 215 1.25 11.61 -1.77
CA ARG A 215 0.64 12.94 -1.95
C ARG A 215 -0.35 13.28 -0.85
N LEU A 216 -1.16 12.31 -0.43
CA LEU A 216 -2.06 12.48 0.72
C LEU A 216 -1.28 12.75 2.01
N ILE A 217 -0.20 12.01 2.26
CA ILE A 217 0.68 12.18 3.42
C ILE A 217 1.23 13.62 3.45
N VAL A 218 1.78 14.11 2.33
CA VAL A 218 2.24 15.50 2.23
C VAL A 218 1.13 16.50 2.56
N CYS A 219 -0.10 16.28 2.08
CA CYS A 219 -1.24 17.15 2.37
C CYS A 219 -1.59 17.16 3.87
N GLN A 220 -1.57 15.99 4.52
CA GLN A 220 -1.87 15.86 5.96
C GLN A 220 -0.85 16.62 6.81
N MET A 221 0.42 16.52 6.44
CA MET A 221 1.54 17.11 7.18
C MET A 221 1.63 18.62 7.03
N SER A 222 1.29 19.12 5.83
CA SER A 222 1.18 20.55 5.55
C SER A 222 -0.18 21.14 5.91
N SER A 223 -1.13 20.31 6.37
CA SER A 223 -2.53 20.68 6.61
C SER A 223 -3.20 21.36 5.40
N THR A 224 -2.83 20.92 4.19
CA THR A 224 -3.45 21.37 2.95
C THR A 224 -4.54 20.40 2.50
N ARG A 225 -5.42 20.90 1.65
CA ARG A 225 -6.47 20.09 1.01
C ARG A 225 -5.87 18.97 0.15
N CYS A 226 -6.44 17.76 0.24
CA CYS A 226 -6.05 16.64 -0.61
C CYS A 226 -6.33 16.96 -2.09
N GLN A 227 -5.42 16.57 -2.99
CA GLN A 227 -5.68 16.64 -4.42
C GLN A 227 -6.71 15.56 -4.79
N PRO A 228 -7.84 15.91 -5.47
CA PRO A 228 -8.88 14.94 -5.78
C PRO A 228 -8.41 13.82 -6.73
N LEU A 229 -7.66 14.20 -7.77
CA LEU A 229 -7.21 13.29 -8.83
C LEU A 229 -5.68 13.27 -8.91
N ASN A 230 -5.12 12.07 -8.83
CA ASN A 230 -3.72 11.84 -9.15
C ASN A 230 -3.55 11.76 -10.66
N TRP A 231 -2.57 12.50 -11.18
CA TRP A 231 -2.31 12.58 -12.61
C TRP A 231 -1.86 11.24 -13.24
N LEU A 232 -1.32 10.30 -12.46
CA LEU A 232 -0.97 8.96 -12.94
C LEU A 232 -2.17 8.13 -13.39
N LEU A 233 -3.39 8.54 -13.03
CA LEU A 233 -4.62 7.89 -13.50
C LEU A 233 -4.92 8.18 -14.98
N PHE A 234 -4.42 9.30 -15.53
CA PHE A 234 -4.62 9.63 -16.95
C PHE A 234 -3.91 8.66 -17.91
N PRO A 235 -2.59 8.39 -17.79
CA PRO A 235 -1.94 7.41 -18.66
C PRO A 235 -2.48 6.00 -18.45
N LEU A 236 -2.90 5.63 -17.24
CA LEU A 236 -3.61 4.36 -16.99
C LEU A 236 -4.94 4.30 -17.75
N ALA A 237 -5.78 5.34 -17.64
CA ALA A 237 -7.06 5.40 -18.36
C ALA A 237 -6.87 5.40 -19.89
N LEU A 238 -5.80 6.02 -20.40
CA LEU A 238 -5.45 5.99 -21.82
C LEU A 238 -5.11 4.57 -22.29
N VAL A 239 -4.30 3.83 -21.53
CA VAL A 239 -3.98 2.43 -21.85
C VAL A 239 -5.24 1.58 -21.85
N ILE A 240 -6.10 1.74 -20.85
CA ILE A 240 -7.38 1.02 -20.77
C ILE A 240 -8.28 1.35 -21.96
N PHE A 241 -8.36 2.62 -22.35
CA PHE A 241 -9.11 3.03 -23.53
C PHE A 241 -8.60 2.33 -24.79
N VAL A 242 -7.28 2.27 -25.00
CA VAL A 242 -6.67 1.54 -26.13
C VAL A 242 -7.05 0.05 -26.08
N VAL A 243 -6.98 -0.58 -24.90
CA VAL A 243 -7.39 -1.99 -24.71
C VAL A 243 -8.87 -2.19 -25.06
N LEU A 244 -9.77 -1.32 -24.59
CA LEU A 244 -11.21 -1.39 -24.84
C LEU A 244 -11.57 -1.21 -26.32
N THR A 245 -10.82 -0.38 -27.05
CA THR A 245 -11.05 -0.20 -28.50
C THR A 245 -10.60 -1.39 -29.34
N GLY A 246 -9.84 -2.33 -28.76
CA GLY A 246 -9.35 -3.51 -29.48
C GLY A 246 -8.34 -3.22 -30.59
N VAL A 247 -7.74 -2.04 -30.62
CA VAL A 247 -6.83 -1.61 -31.70
C VAL A 247 -5.48 -2.32 -31.64
N LEU A 248 -5.00 -2.68 -30.43
CA LEU A 248 -3.67 -3.29 -30.21
C LEU A 248 -3.71 -4.47 -29.21
N PRO A 249 -4.49 -5.54 -29.48
CA PRO A 249 -4.66 -6.64 -28.53
C PRO A 249 -3.34 -7.38 -28.24
N GLU A 250 -2.48 -7.57 -29.25
CA GLU A 250 -1.20 -8.28 -29.06
C GLU A 250 -0.14 -7.44 -28.33
N SER A 251 -0.31 -6.11 -28.26
CA SER A 251 0.62 -5.23 -27.57
C SER A 251 0.25 -4.95 -26.12
N GLU A 252 -0.81 -5.57 -25.59
CA GLU A 252 -1.30 -5.34 -24.21
C GLU A 252 -0.20 -5.52 -23.15
N THR A 253 0.59 -6.59 -23.27
CA THR A 253 1.71 -6.85 -22.35
C THR A 253 2.79 -5.77 -22.47
N PHE A 254 3.10 -5.32 -23.68
CA PHE A 254 4.06 -4.23 -23.89
C PHE A 254 3.55 -2.90 -23.29
N LEU A 255 2.26 -2.60 -23.42
CA LEU A 255 1.63 -1.43 -22.80
C LEU A 255 1.72 -1.50 -21.27
N LEU A 256 1.56 -2.69 -20.66
CA LEU A 256 1.76 -2.87 -19.23
C LEU A 256 3.21 -2.58 -18.83
N TYR A 257 4.21 -3.07 -19.56
CA TYR A 257 5.63 -2.75 -19.29
C TYR A 257 5.88 -1.24 -19.35
N LEU A 258 5.44 -0.59 -20.43
CA LEU A 258 5.63 0.85 -20.63
C LEU A 258 4.97 1.66 -19.51
N LEU A 259 3.70 1.36 -19.20
CA LEU A 259 2.96 2.05 -18.16
C LEU A 259 3.59 1.84 -16.78
N THR A 260 4.01 0.61 -16.48
CA THR A 260 4.66 0.29 -15.20
C THR A 260 5.96 1.06 -15.05
N THR A 261 6.83 1.02 -16.06
CA THR A 261 8.08 1.78 -16.05
C THR A 261 7.82 3.27 -15.87
N PHE A 262 6.84 3.83 -16.58
CA PHE A 262 6.47 5.22 -16.46
C PHE A 262 6.01 5.59 -15.04
N ILE A 263 5.06 4.83 -14.48
CA ILE A 263 4.51 5.05 -13.13
C ILE A 263 5.61 4.93 -12.07
N THR A 264 6.51 3.95 -12.20
CA THR A 264 7.64 3.77 -11.27
C THR A 264 8.63 4.92 -11.34
N MET A 265 9.01 5.36 -12.54
CA MET A 265 9.90 6.52 -12.71
C MET A 265 9.25 7.79 -12.14
N ALA A 266 7.94 7.99 -12.37
CA ALA A 266 7.21 9.12 -11.81
C ALA A 266 7.12 9.06 -10.27
N HIS A 267 6.94 7.87 -9.68
CA HIS A 267 6.93 7.68 -8.23
C HIS A 267 8.30 7.98 -7.61
N ILE A 268 9.38 7.44 -8.19
CA ILE A 268 10.75 7.71 -7.73
C ILE A 268 11.09 9.19 -7.87
N HIS A 269 10.76 9.81 -9.01
CA HIS A 269 10.98 11.23 -9.23
C HIS A 269 10.25 12.10 -8.20
N TYR A 270 8.98 11.79 -7.92
CA TYR A 270 8.21 12.48 -6.89
C TYR A 270 8.86 12.34 -5.51
N GLY A 271 9.24 11.13 -5.11
CA GLY A 271 9.90 10.86 -3.83
C GLY A 271 11.20 11.64 -3.68
N VAL A 272 12.11 11.53 -4.64
CA VAL A 272 13.40 12.26 -4.64
C VAL A 272 13.18 13.78 -4.63
N GLY A 273 12.23 14.27 -5.42
CA GLY A 273 11.90 15.69 -5.50
C GLY A 273 11.40 16.25 -4.17
N VAL A 274 10.41 15.60 -3.55
CA VAL A 274 9.85 16.04 -2.27
C VAL A 274 10.88 15.93 -1.15
N VAL A 275 11.65 14.84 -1.09
CA VAL A 275 12.75 14.71 -0.11
C VAL A 275 13.72 15.87 -0.27
N SER A 276 14.17 16.18 -1.49
CA SER A 276 15.09 17.30 -1.73
C SER A 276 14.50 18.65 -1.31
N GLN A 277 13.23 18.91 -1.63
CA GLN A 277 12.55 20.16 -1.28
C GLN A 277 12.39 20.32 0.23
N LEU A 278 11.92 19.29 0.93
CA LEU A 278 11.76 19.32 2.39
C LEU A 278 13.11 19.40 3.09
N SER A 279 14.13 18.70 2.62
CA SER A 279 15.49 18.79 3.16
C SER A 279 16.05 20.20 3.07
N LYS A 280 15.86 20.88 1.93
CA LYS A 280 16.27 22.28 1.76
C LYS A 280 15.45 23.21 2.66
N HIS A 281 14.14 23.05 2.69
CA HIS A 281 13.24 23.90 3.47
C HIS A 281 13.50 23.82 4.98
N PHE A 282 13.69 22.62 5.52
CA PHE A 282 13.97 22.41 6.94
C PHE A 282 15.47 22.49 7.30
N ASN A 283 16.34 22.74 6.31
CA ASN A 283 17.80 22.73 6.47
C ASN A 283 18.31 21.45 7.16
N ILE A 284 17.92 20.29 6.64
CA ILE A 284 18.30 18.96 7.13
C ILE A 284 18.99 18.14 6.05
N ARG A 285 19.94 17.30 6.45
CA ARG A 285 20.56 16.32 5.56
C ARG A 285 19.77 15.01 5.63
N PRO A 286 19.23 14.49 4.51
CA PRO A 286 18.68 13.14 4.49
C PRO A 286 19.68 12.15 5.08
N PHE A 287 19.21 11.24 5.92
CA PHE A 287 20.02 10.15 6.50
C PHE A 287 21.21 10.61 7.37
N SER A 288 21.20 11.84 7.89
CA SER A 288 22.22 12.31 8.82
C SER A 288 21.63 13.13 9.97
N LEU A 289 22.13 12.88 11.19
CA LEU A 289 21.82 13.71 12.36
C LEU A 289 22.64 15.01 12.40
N ARG A 290 23.62 15.17 11.50
CA ARG A 290 24.42 16.39 11.42
C ARG A 290 23.62 17.47 10.69
N LYS A 291 23.55 18.65 11.29
CA LYS A 291 22.98 19.83 10.64
C LYS A 291 23.92 20.32 9.53
N PRO A 292 23.40 20.85 8.41
CA PRO A 292 24.19 21.62 7.45
C PRO A 292 24.91 22.78 8.18
N SER A 293 26.14 23.11 7.78
CA SER A 293 26.81 24.32 8.27
C SER A 293 25.99 25.53 7.84
N SER A 294 25.69 26.41 8.79
CA SER A 294 25.20 27.75 8.51
C SER A 294 26.41 28.63 8.23
N ASP A 295 26.95 28.52 7.02
CA ASP A 295 27.90 29.49 6.48
C ASP A 295 27.14 30.65 5.82
#